data_AF-A0A5K1BKG9-F1
#
_entry.id   AF-A0A5K1BKG9-F1
#
_cell.length_a   1.000
_cell.length_b   1.000
_cell.length_c   1.000
_cell.angle_alpha   90.00
_cell.angle_beta   90.00
_cell.angle_gamma   90.00
#
_symmetry.space_group_name_H-M   'P 1'
#
loop_
_entity.id
_entity.type
_entity.pdbx_description
1 polymer ?
#
loop_
_entity_poly.entity_id
_entity_poly.type
_entity_poly.pdbx_seq_one_letter_code
_entity_poly.pdbx_strand_id
1 'polypeptide(L)'
;VHGVLNAVSWGILMPIGIIIARYMRMFPSADPAWFYLHVTCQASAYILGVAGWGTGMKLGSESPGVQQTVHRNIGITLFCLGTLQ
;
A
#
# COMPACT_ATOMS: atom_id res chain seq x y z
N VAL A 1 9.79 4.64 11.33
CA VAL A 1 8.32 4.57 11.14
C VAL A 1 7.95 4.47 9.67
N HIS A 2 8.37 5.41 8.80
CA HIS A 2 8.15 5.36 7.34
C HIS A 2 8.34 3.96 6.72
N GLY A 3 9.51 3.34 6.96
CA GLY A 3 9.79 2.01 6.40
C GLY A 3 8.84 0.90 6.88
N VAL A 4 8.49 0.89 8.18
CA VAL A 4 7.55 -0.10 8.74
C VAL A 4 6.14 0.10 8.17
N LEU A 5 5.66 1.34 8.08
CA LEU A 5 4.36 1.64 7.48
C LEU A 5 4.29 1.13 6.05
N ASN A 6 5.31 1.42 5.23
CA ASN A 6 5.35 1.00 3.83
C ASN A 6 5.55 -0.51 3.64
N ALA A 7 6.30 -1.16 4.52
CA ALA A 7 6.47 -2.61 4.50
C ALA A 7 5.13 -3.32 4.80
N VAL A 8 4.40 -2.86 5.83
CA VAL A 8 3.10 -3.43 6.18
C VAL A 8 2.05 -3.11 5.11
N SER A 9 2.00 -1.88 4.59
CA SER A 9 1.03 -1.50 3.56
C SER A 9 1.29 -2.16 2.21
N TRP A 10 2.37 -1.76 1.54
CA TRP A 10 2.67 -2.13 0.16
C TRP A 10 3.31 -3.51 0.06
N GLY A 11 4.08 -3.91 1.07
CA GLY A 11 4.79 -5.19 1.07
C GLY A 11 3.96 -6.38 1.56
N ILE A 12 2.92 -6.15 2.37
CA ILE A 12 2.16 -7.24 3.01
C ILE A 12 0.67 -7.13 2.71
N LEU A 13 -0.02 -6.07 3.15
CA LEU A 13 -1.47 -5.99 3.06
C LEU A 13 -1.97 -5.89 1.61
N MET A 14 -1.32 -5.08 0.76
CA MET A 14 -1.64 -5.00 -0.67
C MET A 14 -1.53 -6.37 -1.37
N PRO A 15 -0.41 -7.11 -1.27
CA PRO A 15 -0.30 -8.47 -1.79
C PRO A 15 -1.33 -9.45 -1.23
N ILE A 16 -1.61 -9.41 0.09
CA ILE A 16 -2.62 -10.27 0.70
C ILE A 16 -4.00 -10.01 0.09
N GLY A 17 -4.39 -8.74 -0.08
CA GLY A 17 -5.64 -8.37 -0.75
C GLY A 17 -5.71 -8.96 -2.16
N ILE A 18 -4.64 -8.87 -2.94
CA ILE A 18 -4.55 -9.44 -4.29
C ILE A 18 -4.70 -10.96 -4.26
N ILE A 19 -4.00 -11.66 -3.36
CA ILE A 19 -4.05 -13.12 -3.21
C ILE A 19 -5.46 -13.58 -2.83
N ILE A 20 -6.13 -12.88 -1.90
CA ILE A 20 -7.53 -13.15 -1.52
C ILE A 20 -8.43 -13.08 -2.76
N ALA A 21 -8.39 -11.98 -3.52
CA ALA A 21 -9.19 -11.86 -4.73
C ALA A 21 -8.85 -12.94 -5.78
N ARG A 22 -7.56 -13.27 -5.93
CA ARG A 22 -7.09 -14.24 -6.91
C ARG A 22 -7.60 -15.65 -6.64
N TYR A 23 -7.61 -16.07 -5.38
CA TYR A 23 -7.90 -17.45 -5.01
C TYR A 23 -9.31 -17.66 -4.45
N MET A 24 -9.89 -16.70 -3.73
CA MET A 24 -11.20 -16.88 -3.10
C MET A 24 -12.36 -16.59 -4.05
N ARG A 25 -12.21 -15.67 -5.01
CA ARG A 25 -13.26 -15.32 -5.98
C ARG A 25 -13.71 -16.50 -6.85
N MET A 26 -12.89 -17.56 -6.95
CA MET A 26 -13.21 -18.73 -7.76
C MET A 26 -14.30 -19.62 -7.14
N PHE A 27 -14.60 -19.46 -5.85
CA PHE A 27 -15.59 -20.27 -5.14
C PHE A 27 -16.91 -19.51 -5.05
N PRO A 28 -18.01 -20.02 -5.63
CA PRO A 28 -19.33 -19.38 -5.53
C PRO A 28 -19.81 -19.21 -4.08
N SER A 29 -19.42 -20.11 -3.18
CA SER A 29 -19.75 -20.03 -1.74
C SER A 29 -19.01 -18.92 -1.00
N ALA A 30 -17.93 -18.37 -1.59
CA ALA A 30 -17.17 -17.27 -1.00
C ALA A 30 -17.71 -15.89 -1.41
N ASP A 31 -18.78 -15.83 -2.21
CA ASP A 31 -19.42 -14.56 -2.55
C ASP A 31 -20.44 -14.16 -1.48
N PRO A 32 -20.45 -12.90 -0.98
CA PRO A 32 -19.57 -11.77 -1.31
C PRO A 32 -18.32 -11.64 -0.41
N ALA A 33 -18.06 -12.62 0.47
CA ALA A 33 -16.99 -12.57 1.46
C ALA A 33 -15.58 -12.32 0.89
N TRP A 34 -15.25 -12.90 -0.27
CA TRP A 34 -13.95 -12.67 -0.92
C TRP A 34 -13.72 -11.18 -1.21
N PHE A 35 -14.77 -10.47 -1.62
CA PHE A 35 -14.70 -9.06 -1.99
C PHE A 35 -14.51 -8.20 -0.74
N TYR A 36 -15.26 -8.48 0.32
CA TYR A 36 -15.09 -7.77 1.59
C TYR A 36 -13.71 -7.95 2.20
N LEU A 37 -13.17 -9.17 2.16
CA LEU A 37 -11.81 -9.44 2.62
C LEU A 37 -10.77 -8.72 1.75
N HIS A 38 -10.91 -8.79 0.43
CA HIS A 38 -10.05 -8.06 -0.51
C HIS A 38 -10.06 -6.55 -0.25
N VAL A 39 -11.24 -5.92 -0.26
CA VAL A 39 -11.37 -4.47 -0.14
C VAL A 39 -10.93 -3.97 1.24
N THR A 40 -11.14 -4.76 2.30
CA THR A 40 -10.67 -4.41 3.65
C THR A 40 -9.14 -4.40 3.71
N CYS A 41 -8.48 -5.39 3.10
CA CYS A 41 -7.02 -5.39 2.98
C CYS A 41 -6.52 -4.20 2.16
N GLN A 42 -7.11 -3.94 0.99
CA GLN A 42 -6.70 -2.83 0.12
C GLN A 42 -6.89 -1.46 0.79
N ALA A 43 -8.05 -1.22 1.41
CA ALA A 43 -8.33 0.03 2.10
C ALA A 43 -7.41 0.25 3.30
N SER A 44 -7.19 -0.79 4.12
CA SER A 44 -6.26 -0.71 5.26
C SER A 44 -4.83 -0.46 4.81
N ALA A 45 -4.39 -1.16 3.75
CA ALA A 45 -3.08 -0.96 3.16
C ALA A 45 -2.93 0.48 2.63
N TYR A 46 -3.92 0.99 1.91
CA TYR A 46 -3.88 2.34 1.34
C TYR A 46 -3.80 3.41 2.44
N ILE A 47 -4.61 3.30 3.51
CA ILE A 47 -4.56 4.24 4.66
C ILE A 47 -3.15 4.26 5.28
N LEU A 48 -2.57 3.09 5.55
CA LEU A 48 -1.20 2.99 6.05
C LEU A 48 -0.16 3.51 5.05
N GLY A 49 -0.40 3.29 3.75
CA GLY A 49 0.43 3.77 2.64
C GLY A 49 0.42 5.30 2.53
N VAL A 50 -0.72 5.96 2.76
CA VAL A 50 -0.83 7.44 2.83
C VAL A 50 0.03 7.96 3.98
N ALA A 51 -0.08 7.36 5.17
CA ALA A 51 0.75 7.74 6.32
C ALA A 51 2.24 7.46 6.06
N GLY A 52 2.56 6.33 5.43
CA GLY A 52 3.89 5.97 4.99
C GLY A 52 4.47 7.00 4.00
N TRP A 53 3.71 7.39 2.99
CA TRP A 53 4.10 8.42 2.02
C TRP A 53 4.35 9.77 2.70
N GLY A 54 3.39 10.24 3.52
CA GLY A 54 3.51 11.52 4.23
C GLY A 54 4.72 11.57 5.16
N THR A 55 4.99 10.50 5.92
CA THR A 55 6.19 10.41 6.76
C THR A 55 7.48 10.33 5.95
N GLY A 56 7.45 9.79 4.73
CA GLY A 56 8.58 9.79 3.80
C GLY A 56 8.91 11.20 3.27
N MET A 57 7.88 11.98 2.93
CA MET A 57 8.04 13.38 2.53
C MET A 57 8.63 14.22 3.66
N LYS A 58 8.12 14.05 4.89
CA LYS A 58 8.66 14.71 6.08
C LYS A 58 10.13 14.32 6.34
N LEU A 59 10.44 13.02 6.32
CA LEU A 59 11.82 12.53 6.50
C LEU A 59 12.79 13.14 5.48
N GLY A 60 12.35 13.27 4.22
CA GLY A 60 13.13 13.94 3.18
C GLY A 60 13.40 15.42 3.48
N SER A 61 12.42 16.15 4.02
CA SER A 61 12.61 17.55 4.43
C SER A 61 13.51 17.71 5.65
N GLU A 62 13.50 16.74 6.56
CA GLU A 62 14.30 16.73 7.80
C GLU A 62 15.72 16.16 7.61
N SER A 63 16.08 15.71 6.41
CA SER A 63 17.40 15.14 6.11
C SER A 63 18.19 15.94 5.04
N PRO A 64 18.60 17.19 5.32
CA PRO A 64 19.39 17.99 4.38
C PRO A 64 20.65 17.25 3.92
N GLY A 65 20.95 17.29 2.61
CA GLY A 65 22.12 16.63 2.03
C GLY A 65 21.95 15.13 1.74
N VAL A 66 20.91 14.47 2.26
CA VAL A 66 20.59 13.08 1.94
C VAL A 66 19.49 13.04 0.89
N GLN A 67 19.83 12.65 -0.34
CA GLN A 67 18.87 12.58 -1.46
C GLN A 67 18.66 11.14 -1.92
N GLN A 68 17.40 10.70 -1.92
CA GLN A 68 16.97 9.39 -2.40
C GLN A 68 16.00 9.55 -3.58
N THR A 69 16.44 10.26 -4.62
CA THR A 69 15.58 10.75 -5.72
C THR A 69 14.83 9.61 -6.44
N VAL A 70 15.51 8.51 -6.76
CA VAL A 70 14.88 7.37 -7.44
C VAL A 70 13.79 6.74 -6.57
N HIS A 71 14.11 6.46 -5.30
CA HIS A 71 13.16 5.91 -4.34
C HIS A 71 11.94 6.83 -4.17
N ARG A 72 12.15 8.13 -4.04
CA ARG A 72 11.07 9.12 -3.91
C ARG A 72 10.16 9.14 -5.14
N ASN A 73 10.74 9.15 -6.34
CA ASN A 73 9.97 9.18 -7.58
C ASN A 73 9.14 7.91 -7.74
N ILE A 74 9.72 6.73 -7.49
CA ILE A 74 8.97 5.46 -7.50
C ILE A 74 7.86 5.48 -6.46
N GLY A 75 8.15 5.94 -5.24
CA GLY A 75 7.17 6.03 -4.16
C GLY A 75 5.99 6.95 -4.49
N ILE A 76 6.23 8.11 -5.10
CA ILE A 76 5.17 9.04 -5.54
C ILE A 76 4.34 8.41 -6.67
N THR A 77 4.99 7.81 -7.68
CA THR A 77 4.28 7.14 -8.78
C THR A 77 3.41 6.00 -8.25
N LEU A 78 3.95 5.15 -7.37
CA LEU A 78 3.23 4.06 -6.72
C LEU A 78 2.03 4.59 -5.92
N PHE A 79 2.21 5.67 -5.17
CA PHE A 79 1.14 6.30 -4.41
C PHE A 79 0.01 6.77 -5.33
N CYS A 80 0.34 7.53 -6.40
CA CYS A 80 -0.66 8.00 -7.37
C CYS A 80 -1.42 6.85 -8.04
N LEU A 81 -0.71 5.80 -8.47
CA LEU A 81 -1.35 4.62 -9.07
C LEU A 81 -2.23 3.87 -8.05
N GLY A 82 -1.78 3.75 -6.81
CA GLY A 82 -2.56 3.15 -5.74
C GLY A 82 -3.80 3.97 -5.34
N THR A 83 -3.77 5.29 -5.48
CA THR A 83 -4.96 6.15 -5.31
C THR A 83 -6.00 5.94 -6.41
N LEU A 84 -5.56 5.60 -7.62
CA LEU A 84 -6.43 5.35 -8.77
C LEU A 84 -7.04 3.95 -8.78
N GLN A 85 -6.40 2.99 -8.10
CA GLN A 85 -6.77 1.58 -8.01
C GLN A 85 -8.00 1.33 -7.14
#